data_AF-E0X6M1-F1
#
_entry.id   AF-E0X6M1-F1
#
_cell.length_a   1.000
_cell.length_b   1.000
_cell.length_c   1.000
_cell.angle_alpha   90.00
_cell.angle_beta   90.00
_cell.angle_gamma   90.00
#
_symmetry.space_group_name_H-M   'P 1'
#
loop_
_entity.id
_entity.type
_entity.pdbx_description
1 polymer ?
#
loop_
_entity_poly.entity_id
_entity_poly.type
_entity_poly.pdbx_seq_one_letter_code
_entity_poly.pdbx_strand_id
1 'polypeptide(L)'
;LPDDIMSVGVVVDAAWGGSKLSEAPTEEFYRRQLSMTQRTAAMLRPARMIDDPRVIRDWSYTSQRLVGDGYILVGDAACFI
;
A
#
# COMPACT_ATOMS: atom_id res chain seq x y z
N LEU A 1 -1.92 -2.50 15.62
CA LEU A 1 -0.68 -3.18 16.07
C LEU A 1 -0.70 -3.12 17.61
N PRO A 2 0.21 -3.78 18.34
CA PRO A 2 0.30 -3.58 19.78
C PRO A 2 0.41 -2.09 20.13
N ASP A 3 -0.09 -1.72 21.30
CA ASP A 3 0.09 -0.40 21.91
C ASP A 3 -0.43 0.80 21.08
N ASP A 4 0.43 1.80 20.84
CA ASP A 4 0.17 3.09 20.18
C ASP A 4 0.64 3.12 18.71
N ILE A 5 0.87 1.93 18.11
CA ILE A 5 1.38 1.80 16.75
C ILE A 5 0.24 1.63 15.74
N MET A 6 0.25 2.47 14.70
CA MET A 6 -0.69 2.43 13.58
C MET A 6 0.05 2.23 12.26
N SER A 7 -0.40 1.27 11.44
CA SER A 7 0.05 1.15 10.05
C SER A 7 -0.81 2.03 9.16
N VAL A 8 -0.19 2.90 8.36
CA VAL A 8 -0.88 3.87 7.52
C VAL A 8 -0.30 3.82 6.10
N GLY A 9 -1.15 3.50 5.13
CA GLY A 9 -0.80 3.51 3.70
C GLY A 9 -1.57 4.56 2.91
N VAL A 10 -1.03 4.96 1.76
CA VAL A 10 -1.74 5.74 0.74
C VAL A 10 -1.94 4.84 -0.48
N VAL A 11 -3.18 4.73 -0.96
CA VAL A 11 -3.52 3.98 -2.18
C VAL A 11 -3.87 5.00 -3.25
N VAL A 12 -3.18 4.91 -4.39
CA VAL A 12 -3.30 5.82 -5.52
C VAL A 12 -3.46 5.02 -6.81
N ASP A 13 -3.83 5.69 -7.89
CA ASP A 13 -3.84 5.08 -9.23
C ASP A 13 -2.45 4.50 -9.57
N ALA A 14 -2.43 3.27 -10.09
CA ALA A 14 -1.21 2.51 -10.28
C ALA A 14 -0.31 3.11 -11.38
N ALA A 15 -0.91 3.56 -12.49
CA ALA A 15 -0.16 4.13 -13.61
C ALA A 15 0.43 5.49 -13.23
N TRP A 16 -0.41 6.38 -12.70
CA TRP A 16 0.00 7.70 -12.24
C TRP A 16 1.00 7.61 -11.09
N GLY A 17 0.71 6.82 -10.05
CA GLY A 17 1.60 6.65 -8.90
C GLY A 17 2.95 6.07 -9.32
N GLY A 18 2.94 5.09 -10.23
CA GLY A 18 4.15 4.54 -10.83
C GLY A 18 5.02 5.59 -11.51
N SER A 19 4.42 6.53 -12.27
CA SER A 19 5.14 7.63 -12.91
C SER A 19 5.75 8.63 -11.92
N LYS A 20 5.16 8.77 -10.73
CA LYS A 20 5.54 9.78 -9.73
C LYS A 20 6.59 9.28 -8.74
N LEU A 21 6.69 7.97 -8.54
CA LEU A 21 7.65 7.37 -7.62
C LEU A 21 9.11 7.55 -8.06
N SER A 22 9.39 7.76 -9.36
CA SER A 22 10.73 8.06 -9.85
C SER A 22 11.15 9.53 -9.68
N GLU A 23 10.21 10.42 -9.36
CA GLU A 23 10.46 11.87 -9.30
C GLU A 23 10.96 12.33 -7.91
N ALA A 24 10.75 11.54 -6.85
CA ALA A 24 11.08 11.90 -5.48
C ALA A 24 11.31 10.65 -4.59
N PRO A 25 12.00 10.78 -3.45
CA PRO A 25 12.07 9.70 -2.46
C PRO A 25 10.67 9.24 -2.01
N THR A 26 10.52 7.93 -1.75
CA THR A 26 9.24 7.32 -1.35
C THR A 26 8.60 8.00 -0.14
N GLU A 27 9.41 8.40 0.85
CA GLU A 27 8.91 9.10 2.04
C GLU A 27 8.31 10.46 1.68
N GLU A 28 8.94 11.22 0.79
CA GLU A 28 8.43 12.51 0.34
C GLU A 28 7.12 12.34 -0.44
N PHE A 29 7.06 11.35 -1.34
CA PHE A 29 5.84 11.01 -2.06
C PHE A 29 4.70 10.67 -1.09
N TYR A 30 4.96 9.79 -0.12
CA TYR A 30 4.01 9.42 0.93
C TYR A 30 3.51 10.63 1.71
N ARG A 31 4.42 11.49 2.20
CA ARG A 31 4.08 12.69 2.98
C ARG A 31 3.23 13.66 2.17
N ARG A 32 3.54 13.83 0.88
CA ARG A 32 2.75 14.66 -0.04
C ARG A 32 1.35 14.11 -0.26
N GLN A 33 1.20 12.79 -0.45
CA GLN A 33 -0.14 12.20 -0.58
C GLN A 33 -0.93 12.29 0.73
N LEU A 34 -0.27 12.03 1.86
CA LEU A 34 -0.92 12.12 3.17
C LEU A 34 -1.40 13.53 3.47
N SER A 35 -0.63 14.58 3.15
CA SER A 35 -1.02 15.97 3.43
C SER A 35 -2.29 16.42 2.68
N MET A 36 -2.63 15.75 1.59
CA MET A 36 -3.89 15.98 0.85
C MET A 36 -5.12 15.47 1.62
N THR A 37 -4.94 14.60 2.61
CA THR A 37 -6.02 14.03 3.42
C THR A 37 -6.29 14.89 4.66
N GLN A 38 -7.19 15.88 4.55
CA GLN A 38 -7.45 16.87 5.62
C GLN A 38 -7.57 16.24 7.02
N ARG A 39 -8.50 15.28 7.18
CA ARG A 39 -8.79 14.66 8.48
C ARG A 39 -7.67 13.73 8.95
N THR A 40 -7.18 12.85 8.07
CA THR A 40 -6.17 11.84 8.43
C THR A 40 -4.83 12.49 8.73
N ALA A 41 -4.40 13.49 7.94
CA ALA A 41 -3.21 14.27 8.25
C ALA A 41 -3.32 14.98 9.62
N ALA A 42 -4.50 15.52 9.96
CA ALA A 42 -4.72 16.11 11.29
C ALA A 42 -4.67 15.07 12.42
N MET A 43 -5.16 13.85 12.19
CA MET A 43 -5.07 12.75 13.17
C MET A 43 -3.63 12.30 13.42
N LEU A 44 -2.79 12.30 12.38
CA LEU A 44 -1.41 11.82 12.46
C LEU A 44 -0.41 12.92 12.85
N ARG A 45 -0.84 14.18 12.99
CA ARG A 45 0.02 15.29 13.42
C ARG A 45 0.82 15.02 14.71
N PRO A 46 0.25 14.42 15.78
CA PRO A 46 1.03 14.11 16.98
C PRO A 46 1.83 12.79 16.87
N ALA A 47 1.66 12.03 15.79
CA ALA A 47 2.33 10.75 15.61
C ALA A 47 3.78 10.94 15.11
N ARG A 48 4.63 9.95 15.43
CA ARG A 48 5.98 9.84 14.90
C ARG A 48 6.03 8.69 13.90
N MET A 49 6.62 8.91 12.74
CA MET A 49 6.95 7.84 11.80
C MET A 49 8.10 7.00 12.39
N ILE A 50 7.88 5.70 12.54
CA ILE A 50 8.85 4.77 13.15
C ILE A 50 9.43 3.75 12.16
N ASP A 51 8.95 3.75 10.92
CA ASP A 51 9.37 2.85 9.84
C ASP A 51 9.16 3.55 8.49
N ASP A 52 9.97 3.20 7.50
CA ASP A 52 9.95 3.83 6.17
C ASP A 52 8.75 3.32 5.34
N PRO A 53 8.14 4.16 4.49
CA PRO A 53 7.07 3.71 3.61
C PRO A 53 7.55 2.67 2.60
N ARG A 54 6.76 1.60 2.44
CA ARG A 54 6.99 0.53 1.44
C ARG A 54 6.04 0.70 0.26
N VAL A 55 6.56 0.49 -0.95
CA VAL A 55 5.76 0.50 -2.18
C VAL A 55 5.33 -0.92 -2.52
N ILE A 56 4.02 -1.12 -2.70
CA ILE A 56 3.43 -2.37 -3.20
C ILE A 56 2.61 -2.02 -4.45
N ARG A 57 2.80 -2.78 -5.52
CA ARG A 57 2.19 -2.56 -6.84
C ARG A 57 1.70 -3.86 -7.45
N ASP A 58 0.90 -3.74 -8.50
CA ASP A 58 0.47 -4.85 -9.36
C ASP A 58 -0.18 -6.01 -8.59
N TRP A 59 -0.88 -5.66 -7.51
CA TRP A 59 -1.48 -6.61 -6.55
C TRP A 59 -2.89 -7.05 -6.93
N SER A 60 -3.61 -6.32 -7.78
CA SER A 60 -4.94 -6.74 -8.25
C SER A 60 -4.80 -7.74 -9.41
N TYR A 61 -5.09 -9.01 -9.15
CA TYR A 61 -5.06 -10.07 -10.17
C TYR A 61 -5.95 -11.27 -9.81
N THR A 62 -6.15 -12.16 -10.78
CA THR A 62 -6.75 -13.49 -10.57
C THR A 62 -5.93 -14.53 -11.32
N SER A 63 -5.54 -15.61 -10.64
CA SER A 63 -4.85 -16.74 -11.27
C SER A 63 -5.77 -17.44 -12.27
N GLN A 64 -5.23 -17.81 -13.44
CA GLN A 64 -6.03 -18.43 -14.51
C GLN A 64 -6.61 -19.81 -14.14
N ARG A 65 -5.97 -20.53 -13.19
CA ARG A 65 -6.40 -21.83 -12.71
C ARG A 65 -6.16 -21.92 -11.20
N LEU A 66 -7.24 -22.06 -10.43
CA LEU A 66 -7.17 -22.11 -8.97
C LEU A 66 -7.02 -23.53 -8.41
N VAL A 67 -7.44 -24.55 -9.16
CA VAL A 67 -7.39 -25.97 -8.76
C VAL A 67 -6.93 -26.84 -9.91
N GLY A 68 -6.27 -27.94 -9.60
CA GLY A 68 -5.93 -28.99 -10.54
C GLY A 68 -5.64 -30.30 -9.82
N ASP A 69 -5.20 -31.31 -10.56
CA ASP A 69 -4.96 -32.64 -9.99
C ASP A 69 -3.82 -32.56 -8.95
N GLY A 70 -4.17 -32.79 -7.68
CA GLY A 70 -3.22 -32.77 -6.56
C GLY A 70 -2.82 -31.37 -6.04
N TYR A 71 -3.45 -30.28 -6.49
CA TYR A 71 -3.17 -28.95 -5.95
C TYR A 71 -4.37 -27.99 -5.93
N ILE A 72 -4.26 -27.00 -5.03
CA ILE A 72 -5.16 -25.85 -4.92
C ILE A 72 -4.34 -24.61 -4.60
N LEU A 73 -4.69 -23.46 -5.21
CA LEU A 73 -4.19 -22.15 -4.85
C LEU A 73 -5.11 -21.53 -3.80
N VAL A 74 -4.54 -20.89 -2.78
CA VAL A 74 -5.27 -20.26 -1.67
C VAL A 74 -4.69 -18.89 -1.33
N GLY A 75 -5.51 -18.01 -0.76
CA GLY A 75 -5.11 -16.63 -0.43
C GLY A 75 -4.67 -15.85 -1.68
N ASP A 76 -3.69 -14.96 -1.51
CA ASP A 76 -3.15 -14.13 -2.59
C ASP A 76 -2.67 -14.98 -3.77
N ALA A 77 -2.14 -16.18 -3.56
CA ALA A 77 -1.73 -17.06 -4.67
C ALA A 77 -2.89 -17.41 -5.64
N ALA A 78 -4.14 -17.36 -5.16
CA ALA A 78 -5.32 -17.53 -6.01
C ALA A 78 -5.79 -16.22 -6.64
N CYS A 79 -5.95 -15.17 -5.84
CA CYS A 79 -6.50 -13.88 -6.26
C CYS A 79 -6.28 -12.84 -5.18
N PHE A 80 -6.13 -11.58 -5.58
CA PHE A 80 -6.16 -10.42 -4.71
C PHE A 80 -6.81 -9.25 -5.47
N ILE A 81 -7.66 -8.46 -4.80
CA ILE A 81 -8.53 -7.42 -5.39
C ILE A 81 -8.15 -6.06 -4.88
#